data_AF-A0A953UV84-F1
#
_entry.id   AF-A0A953UV84-F1
#
_cell.length_a   1.000
_cell.length_b   1.000
_cell.length_c   1.000
_cell.angle_alpha   90.00
_cell.angle_beta   90.00
_cell.angle_gamma   90.00
#
_symmetry.space_group_name_H-M   'P 1'
#
loop_
_entity.id
_entity.type
_entity.pdbx_description
1 polymer ?
#
loop_
_entity_poly.entity_id
_entity_poly.type
_entity_poly.pdbx_seq_one_letter_code
_entity_poly.pdbx_strand_id
1 'polypeptide(L)'
;MRSFIHPGAMKIGIAHIGWHTFRHTYSTRLRAINADIKEMQELLRHASSRVTLDTYTQAVTIHKRRAQSRVIRLFRAPAVAAA
;
A
#
# COMPACT_ATOMS: atom_id res chain seq x y z
N MET A 1 -19.07 -13.88 -0.38
CA MET A 1 -17.96 -14.40 -1.20
C MET A 1 -18.40 -15.46 -2.20
N ARG A 2 -18.84 -16.63 -1.74
CA ARG A 2 -19.12 -17.81 -2.60
C ARG A 2 -20.25 -17.62 -3.62
N SER A 3 -21.30 -16.88 -3.31
CA SER A 3 -22.49 -16.81 -4.18
C SER A 3 -22.39 -15.82 -5.34
N PHE A 4 -21.71 -14.69 -5.15
CA PHE A 4 -21.68 -13.60 -6.15
C PHE A 4 -20.27 -13.19 -6.54
N ILE A 5 -19.42 -12.92 -5.54
CA ILE A 5 -18.08 -12.37 -5.77
C ILE A 5 -17.14 -13.40 -6.42
N HIS A 6 -17.07 -14.62 -5.88
CA HIS A 6 -16.18 -15.66 -6.41
C HIS A 6 -16.58 -16.09 -7.83
N PRO A 7 -17.87 -16.37 -8.14
CA PRO A 7 -18.30 -16.62 -9.52
C PRO A 7 -18.04 -15.43 -10.45
N GLY A 8 -18.26 -14.19 -9.98
CA GLY A 8 -17.96 -12.98 -10.76
C GLY A 8 -16.48 -12.84 -11.07
N ALA A 9 -15.61 -13.08 -10.09
CA ALA A 9 -14.16 -13.05 -10.26
C ALA A 9 -13.66 -14.13 -11.24
N MET A 10 -14.21 -15.34 -11.17
CA MET A 10 -13.91 -16.42 -12.11
C MET A 10 -14.28 -16.06 -13.55
N LYS A 11 -15.43 -15.40 -13.77
CA LYS A 11 -15.85 -14.94 -15.11
C LYS A 11 -14.88 -13.96 -15.74
N ILE A 12 -14.17 -13.17 -14.94
CA ILE A 12 -13.17 -12.18 -15.41
C ILE A 12 -11.73 -12.70 -15.27
N GLY A 13 -11.53 -14.00 -15.02
CA GLY A 13 -10.20 -14.63 -14.97
C GLY A 13 -9.39 -14.36 -13.70
N ILE A 14 -10.00 -13.85 -12.62
CA ILE A 14 -9.31 -13.61 -11.35
C ILE A 14 -9.41 -14.86 -10.46
N ALA A 15 -8.28 -15.56 -10.32
CA ALA A 15 -8.14 -16.69 -9.42
C ALA A 15 -7.79 -16.30 -7.98
N HIS A 16 -8.05 -17.20 -7.02
CA HIS A 16 -7.66 -17.08 -5.61
C HIS A 16 -8.14 -15.80 -4.89
N ILE A 17 -9.37 -15.38 -5.15
CA ILE A 17 -9.98 -14.27 -4.41
C ILE A 17 -10.68 -14.77 -3.13
N GLY A 18 -10.48 -14.06 -2.02
CA GLY A 18 -11.13 -14.29 -0.74
C GLY A 18 -11.39 -12.99 0.02
N TRP A 19 -11.97 -13.08 1.21
CA TRP A 19 -12.19 -11.92 2.08
C TRP A 19 -10.89 -11.21 2.46
N HIS A 20 -9.81 -11.98 2.67
CA HIS A 20 -8.49 -11.42 2.94
C HIS A 20 -7.94 -10.60 1.78
N THR A 21 -8.27 -10.94 0.52
CA THR A 21 -7.88 -10.13 -0.64
C THR A 21 -8.42 -8.70 -0.52
N PHE A 22 -9.69 -8.54 -0.14
CA PHE A 22 -10.29 -7.21 0.08
C PHE A 22 -9.64 -6.47 1.24
N ARG A 23 -9.31 -7.16 2.34
CA ARG A 23 -8.62 -6.57 3.48
C ARG A 23 -7.23 -6.04 3.09
N HIS A 24 -6.47 -6.80 2.30
CA HIS A 24 -5.18 -6.35 1.77
C HIS A 24 -5.35 -5.15 0.81
N THR A 25 -6.36 -5.14 -0.05
CA THR A 25 -6.66 -3.99 -0.92
C THR A 25 -6.97 -2.74 -0.10
N TYR A 26 -7.80 -2.86 0.94
CA TYR A 26 -8.14 -1.74 1.81
C TYR A 26 -6.91 -1.16 2.52
N SER A 27 -6.07 -2.01 3.09
CA SER A 27 -4.80 -1.57 3.72
C SER A 27 -3.86 -0.86 2.75
N THR A 28 -3.74 -1.38 1.53
CA THR A 28 -2.91 -0.78 0.47
C THR A 28 -3.45 0.60 0.10
N ARG A 29 -4.78 0.76 0.07
CA ARG A 29 -5.42 2.04 -0.23
C ARG A 29 -5.23 3.06 0.89
N LEU A 30 -5.35 2.64 2.16
CA LEU A 30 -5.01 3.49 3.31
C LEU A 30 -3.56 3.97 3.22
N ARG A 31 -2.63 3.13 2.75
CA ARG A 31 -1.24 3.54 2.57
C ARG A 31 -1.06 4.51 1.41
N ALA A 32 -1.81 4.32 0.34
CA ALA A 32 -1.75 5.19 -0.83
C ALA A 32 -2.15 6.64 -0.51
N ILE A 33 -3.07 6.83 0.44
CA ILE A 33 -3.47 8.15 0.94
C ILE A 33 -2.56 8.68 2.06
N ASN A 34 -1.50 7.95 2.42
CA ASN A 34 -0.60 8.24 3.55
C ASN A 34 -1.33 8.37 4.90
N ALA A 35 -2.36 7.53 5.15
CA ALA A 35 -2.99 7.45 6.47
C ALA A 35 -1.96 7.07 7.55
N ASP A 36 -2.18 7.54 8.77
CA ASP A 36 -1.28 7.25 9.88
C ASP A 36 -1.34 5.77 10.29
N ILE A 37 -0.24 5.25 10.86
CA ILE A 37 -0.15 3.85 11.26
C ILE A 37 -1.17 3.52 12.37
N LYS A 38 -1.47 4.47 13.26
CA LYS A 38 -2.47 4.30 14.32
C LYS A 38 -3.88 4.26 13.74
N GLU A 39 -4.20 5.14 12.79
CA GLU A 39 -5.47 5.13 12.07
C GLU A 39 -5.66 3.81 11.32
N MET A 40 -4.63 3.35 10.60
CA MET A 40 -4.65 2.05 9.95
C MET A 40 -4.88 0.90 10.93
N GLN A 41 -4.23 0.93 12.08
CA GLN A 41 -4.39 -0.09 13.13
C GLN A 41 -5.84 -0.16 13.61
N GLU A 42 -6.46 0.98 13.87
CA GLU A 42 -7.84 1.07 14.36
C GLU A 42 -8.85 0.64 13.29
N LEU A 43 -8.70 1.14 12.06
CA LEU A 43 -9.56 0.78 10.93
C LEU A 43 -9.46 -0.70 10.56
N LEU A 44 -8.26 -1.28 10.63
CA LEU A 44 -8.05 -2.72 10.40
C LEU A 44 -8.38 -3.56 11.66
N ARG A 45 -8.63 -2.94 12.81
CA ARG A 45 -8.89 -3.61 14.09
C ARG A 45 -7.76 -4.55 14.50
N HIS A 46 -6.51 -4.13 14.29
CA HIS A 46 -5.36 -4.87 14.79
C HIS A 46 -5.13 -4.58 16.28
N ALA A 47 -4.83 -5.61 17.05
CA ALA A 47 -4.52 -5.48 18.47
C ALA A 47 -3.22 -4.68 18.72
N SER A 48 -2.30 -4.67 17.75
CA SER A 48 -1.03 -3.94 17.84
C SER A 48 -0.69 -3.28 16.51
N SER A 49 -0.08 -2.10 16.59
CA SER A 49 0.48 -1.39 15.43
C SER A 49 1.58 -2.19 14.73
N ARG A 50 2.28 -3.07 15.43
CA ARG A 50 3.27 -4.00 14.82
C ARG A 50 2.65 -4.86 13.74
N VAL A 51 1.43 -5.38 13.95
CA VAL A 51 0.74 -6.21 12.94
C VAL A 51 0.46 -5.40 11.67
N THR A 52 0.08 -4.13 11.81
CA THR A 52 -0.09 -3.22 10.67
C THR A 52 1.26 -2.97 10.00
N LEU A 53 2.30 -2.71 10.78
CA LEU A 53 3.65 -2.45 10.30
C LEU A 53 4.18 -3.66 9.50
N ASP A 54 4.29 -4.81 10.13
CA ASP A 54 5.00 -5.96 9.56
C ASP A 54 4.23 -6.59 8.39
N THR A 55 2.91 -6.63 8.47
CA THR A 55 2.08 -7.38 7.50
C THR A 55 1.44 -6.48 6.44
N TYR A 56 1.16 -5.21 6.75
CA TYR A 56 0.32 -4.35 5.90
C TYR A 56 1.01 -3.05 5.43
N THR A 57 2.22 -2.73 5.91
CA THR A 57 2.95 -1.54 5.45
C THR A 57 3.78 -1.75 4.18
N GLN A 58 3.38 -2.67 3.29
CA GLN A 58 4.00 -2.70 1.96
C GLN A 58 3.70 -1.37 1.22
N ALA A 59 4.73 -0.53 1.07
CA ALA A 59 4.58 0.74 0.37
C ALA A 59 4.24 0.50 -1.11
N VAL A 60 3.20 1.19 -1.61
CA VAL A 60 2.86 1.16 -3.04
C VAL A 60 4.09 1.57 -3.84
N THR A 61 4.38 0.84 -4.92
CA THR A 61 5.60 0.99 -5.73
C THR A 61 5.88 2.43 -6.15
N ILE A 62 4.82 3.23 -6.39
CA ILE A 62 4.93 4.65 -6.72
C ILE A 62 5.49 5.47 -5.56
N HIS A 63 5.05 5.24 -4.31
CA HIS A 63 5.61 5.93 -3.15
C HIS A 63 7.07 5.53 -2.90
N LYS A 64 7.41 4.25 -3.07
CA LYS A 64 8.81 3.80 -3.02
C LYS A 64 9.66 4.54 -4.06
N ARG A 65 9.19 4.60 -5.31
CA ARG A 65 9.89 5.30 -6.39
C ARG A 65 10.02 6.80 -6.11
N ARG A 66 8.96 7.47 -5.66
CA ARG A 66 9.01 8.89 -5.28
C ARG A 66 9.98 9.15 -4.12
N ALA A 67 9.97 8.30 -3.09
CA ALA A 67 10.90 8.41 -1.96
C ALA A 67 12.36 8.25 -2.44
N GLN A 68 12.64 7.25 -3.27
CA GLN A 68 13.96 7.05 -3.89
C GLN A 68 14.36 8.24 -4.77
N SER A 69 13.47 8.74 -5.62
CA SER A 69 13.74 9.93 -6.45
C SER A 69 14.05 11.18 -5.61
N ARG A 70 13.40 11.36 -4.45
CA ARG A 70 13.70 12.46 -3.53
C ARG A 70 15.11 12.33 -2.96
N VAL A 71 15.53 11.13 -2.57
CA VAL A 71 16.88 10.84 -2.08
C VAL A 71 17.93 11.12 -3.17
N ILE A 72 17.71 10.62 -4.38
CA ILE A 72 18.62 10.86 -5.53
C ILE A 72 18.79 12.35 -5.82
N ARG A 73 17.72 13.14 -5.70
CA ARG A 73 17.77 14.59 -5.92
C ARG A 73 18.60 15.33 -4.87
N LEU A 74 18.75 14.79 -3.66
CA LEU A 74 19.64 15.39 -2.65
C LEU A 74 21.12 15.21 -3.04
N PHE A 75 21.44 14.11 -3.72
CA PHE A 75 22.82 13.83 -4.18
C PHE A 75 23.16 14.48 -5.52
N ARG A 76 22.17 14.73 -6.38
CA ARG A 76 22.35 15.58 -7.57
C ARG A 76 22.28 17.05 -7.14
N ALA A 77 23.42 17.64 -6.77
CA ALA A 77 23.54 19.09 -6.65
C ALA A 77 23.03 19.78 -7.94
N PRO A 78 22.46 21.00 -7.88
CA PRO A 78 22.20 21.77 -9.09
C PRO A 78 23.54 22.10 -9.74
N ALA A 79 23.67 21.79 -11.03
CA ALA A 79 24.76 22.26 -11.87
C ALA A 79 24.59 23.76 -12.22
N VAL A 80 24.30 24.60 -11.21
CA VAL A 80 24.19 26.06 -11.33
C VAL A 80 24.81 26.70 -10.09
N ALA A 81 26.13 26.71 -10.08
CA ALA A 81 26.97 27.67 -9.35
C ALA A 81 28.39 27.69 -9.96
N ALA A 82 28.47 27.60 -11.29
CA ALA A 82 29.68 27.86 -12.05
C ALA A 82 29.31 28.87 -13.13
N ALA A 83 29.23 30.13 -12.72
CA ALA A 83 29.19 31.30 -13.57
C ALA A 83 30.46 32.11 -13.25
#